data_AF-A0A401X0M6-F1
#
_entry.id   AF-A0A401X0M6-F1
#
_cell.length_a   1.000
_cell.length_b   1.000
_cell.length_c   1.000
_cell.angle_alpha   90.00
_cell.angle_beta   90.00
_cell.angle_gamma   90.00
#
_symmetry.space_group_name_H-M   'P 1'
#
loop_
_entity.id
_entity.type
_entity.pdbx_description
1 polymer ?
#
loop_
_entity_poly.entity_id
_entity_poly.type
_entity_poly.pdbx_seq_one_letter_code
_entity_poly.pdbx_strand_id
1 'polypeptide(L)'
;MIATPNGVVAVENIRRGDEVLTFVNGVTHVRPVVWAGMAQATVNPALPDDMAGYPVRILADAIAPGVPYQDLLVTAEHGIFANGKLVPARMLVNGSSIFFDRSITAYAYYHVETAEHSIIMANGMLTESYLDTGNRRNFVSDGNVVTIGAKAKNWAEHAAAPLGTARHVVEPIWRVLAARATQVAGHISAPAKPDITHSHGLHLVTPAGTVIRPLRAMGRNISFMLPAGVESVRLVSRAARPCDVEGPFVDKRRVLGVLLGRVTVLSAGTAADITAHLAQEDGANGWQDMPQPTTRWTDGNALLPLGTTTARGPALLTVEVLQAGPYLATPVAFTLPVAANG
;
A
#
# COMPACT_ATOMS: atom_id res chain seq x y z
N MET A 1 21.08 12.80 -10.91
CA MET A 1 22.55 12.68 -10.82
C MET A 1 22.92 11.60 -9.82
N ILE A 2 23.91 10.76 -10.12
CA ILE A 2 24.47 9.69 -9.29
C ILE A 2 25.93 10.02 -8.97
N ALA A 3 26.34 9.82 -7.73
CA ALA A 3 27.72 10.05 -7.30
C ALA A 3 28.66 8.94 -7.81
N THR A 4 29.78 9.35 -8.39
CA THR A 4 30.87 8.50 -8.90
C THR A 4 32.22 8.99 -8.34
N PRO A 5 33.31 8.21 -8.45
CA PRO A 5 34.63 8.66 -8.01
C PRO A 5 35.10 9.96 -8.68
N ASN A 6 34.61 10.24 -9.89
CA ASN A 6 35.04 11.38 -10.71
C ASN A 6 34.03 12.54 -10.72
N GLY A 7 33.05 12.52 -9.82
CA GLY A 7 32.03 13.57 -9.70
C GLY A 7 30.61 13.03 -9.74
N VAL A 8 29.69 13.77 -10.33
CA VAL A 8 28.29 13.35 -10.46
C VAL A 8 27.94 13.12 -11.93
N VAL A 9 27.21 12.05 -12.21
CA VAL A 9 26.81 11.65 -13.57
C VAL A 9 25.29 11.53 -13.66
N ALA A 10 24.68 11.93 -14.77
CA ALA A 10 23.24 11.74 -14.97
C ALA A 10 22.89 10.24 -15.02
N VAL A 11 21.78 9.82 -14.41
CA VAL A 11 21.49 8.38 -14.23
C VAL A 11 21.29 7.68 -15.59
N GLU A 12 20.72 8.38 -16.55
CA GLU A 12 20.52 7.96 -17.93
C GLU A 12 21.82 7.79 -18.73
N ASN A 13 22.95 8.28 -18.19
CA ASN A 13 24.28 8.16 -18.79
C ASN A 13 25.15 7.09 -18.11
N ILE A 14 24.71 6.52 -16.98
CA ILE A 14 25.41 5.40 -16.33
C ILE A 14 25.28 4.16 -17.21
N ARG A 15 26.39 3.45 -17.42
CA ARG A 15 26.47 2.21 -18.19
C ARG A 15 27.10 1.10 -17.36
N ARG A 16 26.91 -0.14 -17.83
CA ARG A 16 27.59 -1.30 -17.26
C ARG A 16 29.11 -1.10 -17.36
N GLY A 17 29.82 -1.36 -16.27
CA GLY A 17 31.27 -1.16 -16.17
C GLY A 17 31.66 0.18 -15.55
N ASP A 18 30.76 1.17 -15.52
CA ASP A 18 31.01 2.42 -14.80
C ASP A 18 31.14 2.19 -13.30
N GLU A 19 31.80 3.10 -12.61
CA GLU A 19 31.97 3.06 -11.16
C GLU A 19 31.04 4.06 -10.46
N VAL A 20 30.38 3.61 -9.40
CA VAL A 20 29.54 4.46 -8.54
C VAL A 20 30.04 4.42 -7.10
N LEU A 21 29.80 5.51 -6.37
CA LEU A 21 30.03 5.54 -4.93
C LEU A 21 28.89 4.84 -4.20
N THR A 22 29.23 3.89 -3.35
CA THR A 22 28.30 3.18 -2.48
C THR A 22 28.63 3.40 -1.01
N PHE A 23 27.65 3.21 -0.14
CA PHE A 23 27.78 3.47 1.29
C PHE A 23 27.47 2.21 2.08
N VAL A 24 28.43 1.74 2.87
CA VAL A 24 28.29 0.57 3.73
C VAL A 24 28.74 0.97 5.13
N ASN A 25 27.83 0.90 6.12
CA ASN A 25 28.11 1.28 7.51
C ASN A 25 28.74 2.68 7.67
N GLY A 26 28.30 3.64 6.84
CA GLY A 26 28.81 5.02 6.85
C GLY A 26 30.15 5.22 6.13
N VAL A 27 30.74 4.16 5.55
CA VAL A 27 31.98 4.23 4.78
C VAL A 27 31.66 4.22 3.28
N THR A 28 32.34 5.10 2.55
CA THR A 28 32.23 5.16 1.08
C THR A 28 33.11 4.10 0.43
N HIS A 29 32.54 3.37 -0.52
CA HIS A 29 33.21 2.40 -1.36
C HIS A 29 32.98 2.72 -2.84
N VAL A 30 33.87 2.24 -3.69
CA VAL A 30 33.68 2.25 -5.14
C VAL A 30 33.22 0.88 -5.57
N ARG A 31 32.11 0.79 -6.31
CA ARG A 31 31.61 -0.47 -6.86
C ARG A 31 31.30 -0.32 -8.35
N PRO A 32 31.63 -1.33 -9.17
CA PRO A 32 31.25 -1.33 -10.58
C PRO A 32 29.75 -1.57 -10.73
N VAL A 33 29.17 -0.88 -11.71
CA VAL A 33 27.81 -1.09 -12.19
C VAL A 33 27.80 -2.38 -13.01
N VAL A 34 27.03 -3.37 -12.56
CA VAL A 34 26.89 -4.64 -13.27
C VAL A 34 25.73 -4.63 -14.26
N TRP A 35 24.77 -3.72 -14.06
CA TRP A 35 23.63 -3.53 -14.94
C TRP A 35 23.05 -2.12 -14.80
N ALA A 36 22.59 -1.55 -15.91
CA ALA A 36 21.81 -0.32 -15.95
C ALA A 36 20.65 -0.52 -16.92
N GLY A 37 19.45 -0.08 -16.55
CA GLY A 37 18.25 -0.26 -17.37
C GLY A 37 17.28 0.89 -17.23
N MET A 38 16.41 1.00 -18.23
CA MET A 38 15.39 2.02 -18.36
C MET A 38 14.03 1.36 -18.61
N ALA A 39 12.99 1.92 -18.02
CA ALA A 39 11.62 1.58 -18.34
C ALA A 39 10.77 2.86 -18.45
N GLN A 40 9.58 2.70 -19.05
CA GLN A 40 8.59 3.76 -19.17
C GLN A 40 7.48 3.54 -18.15
N ALA A 41 7.04 4.61 -17.51
CA ALA A 41 5.84 4.64 -16.69
C ALA A 41 4.80 5.54 -17.34
N THR A 42 3.55 5.07 -17.37
CA THR A 42 2.39 5.85 -17.78
C THR A 42 1.38 5.83 -16.65
N VAL A 43 0.87 7.01 -16.29
CA VAL A 43 -0.04 7.17 -15.18
C VAL A 43 -1.44 6.65 -15.51
N ASN A 44 -2.06 5.95 -14.56
CA ASN A 44 -3.48 5.64 -14.57
C ASN A 44 -4.22 6.47 -13.49
N PRO A 45 -4.86 7.60 -13.86
CA PRO A 45 -5.51 8.49 -12.90
C PRO A 45 -6.80 7.92 -12.29
N ALA A 46 -7.28 6.75 -12.75
CA ALA A 46 -8.40 6.06 -12.12
C ALA A 46 -8.01 5.32 -10.84
N LEU A 47 -6.70 5.15 -10.58
CA LEU A 47 -6.17 4.54 -9.38
C LEU A 47 -5.79 5.61 -8.35
N PRO A 48 -5.71 5.25 -7.06
CA PRO A 48 -5.14 6.14 -6.06
C PRO A 48 -3.67 6.48 -6.36
N ASP A 49 -3.20 7.67 -5.95
CA ASP A 49 -1.88 8.21 -6.35
C ASP A 49 -0.71 7.23 -6.17
N ASP A 50 -0.70 6.47 -5.06
CA ASP A 50 0.34 5.50 -4.71
C ASP A 50 0.33 4.23 -5.58
N MET A 51 -0.72 4.06 -6.39
CA MET A 51 -0.91 2.97 -7.35
C MET A 51 -1.05 3.47 -8.80
N ALA A 52 -1.28 4.77 -8.99
CA ALA A 52 -1.50 5.40 -10.29
C ALA A 52 -0.23 5.51 -11.13
N GLY A 53 0.95 5.34 -10.54
CA GLY A 53 2.23 5.44 -11.24
C GLY A 53 2.81 6.86 -11.29
N TYR A 54 2.23 7.82 -10.57
CA TYR A 54 2.83 9.15 -10.42
C TYR A 54 4.24 9.05 -9.78
N PRO A 55 5.22 9.85 -10.24
CA PRO A 55 6.50 9.91 -9.56
C PRO A 55 6.35 10.67 -8.24
N VAL A 56 7.11 10.27 -7.23
CA VAL A 56 7.27 11.04 -6.00
C VAL A 56 8.36 12.09 -6.24
N ARG A 57 8.00 13.37 -6.12
CA ARG A 57 8.93 14.49 -6.09
C ARG A 57 9.34 14.77 -4.65
N ILE A 58 10.65 14.78 -4.43
CA ILE A 58 11.29 15.20 -3.20
C ILE A 58 12.00 16.51 -3.53
N LEU A 59 11.51 17.64 -3.00
CA LEU A 59 12.08 18.95 -3.30
C LEU A 59 13.52 19.06 -2.80
N ALA A 60 14.31 19.94 -3.40
CA ALA A 60 15.58 20.36 -2.83
C ALA A 60 15.41 20.77 -1.35
N ASP A 61 16.39 20.44 -0.49
CA ASP A 61 16.39 20.71 0.94
C ASP A 61 15.31 20.01 1.78
N ALA A 62 14.49 19.13 1.19
CA ALA A 62 13.32 18.53 1.84
C ALA A 62 13.66 17.61 3.01
N ILE A 63 14.81 16.95 2.97
CA ILE A 63 15.25 16.02 4.03
C ILE A 63 16.13 16.76 5.05
N ALA A 64 17.12 17.50 4.57
CA ALA A 64 18.04 18.34 5.32
C ALA A 64 18.60 19.43 4.39
N PRO A 65 19.28 20.47 4.88
CA PRO A 65 19.95 21.43 4.01
C PRO A 65 20.88 20.71 3.02
N GLY A 66 20.71 20.96 1.72
CA GLY A 66 21.42 20.31 0.63
C GLY A 66 21.01 18.86 0.33
N VAL A 67 19.93 18.34 0.96
CA VAL A 67 19.51 16.94 0.81
C VAL A 67 18.00 16.84 0.47
N PRO A 68 17.68 16.47 -0.79
CA PRO A 68 18.57 16.50 -1.94
C PRO A 68 18.99 17.94 -2.28
N TYR A 69 20.11 18.15 -3.01
CA TYR A 69 20.55 19.51 -3.41
C TYR A 69 19.76 20.05 -4.61
N GLN A 70 18.98 19.19 -5.26
CA GLN A 70 18.09 19.48 -6.35
C GLN A 70 16.90 18.52 -6.25
N ASP A 71 15.71 18.96 -6.66
CA ASP A 71 14.53 18.10 -6.78
C ASP A 71 14.87 16.72 -7.33
N LEU A 72 14.43 15.70 -6.61
CA LEU A 72 14.62 14.30 -6.97
C LEU A 72 13.27 13.68 -7.28
N LEU A 73 13.14 13.09 -8.46
CA LEU A 73 11.97 12.33 -8.90
C LEU A 73 12.29 10.85 -8.84
N VAL A 74 11.48 10.08 -8.11
CA VAL A 74 11.63 8.63 -7.95
C VAL A 74 10.28 7.94 -8.06
N THR A 75 10.29 6.65 -8.34
CA THR A 75 9.06 5.84 -8.29
C THR A 75 8.59 5.66 -6.84
N ALA A 76 7.29 5.39 -6.66
CA ALA A 76 6.66 5.29 -5.34
C ALA A 76 7.27 4.22 -4.41
N GLU A 77 7.84 3.16 -4.99
CA GLU A 77 8.45 2.04 -4.26
C GLU A 77 9.97 2.20 -4.08
N HIS A 78 10.60 3.24 -4.63
CA HIS A 78 12.05 3.41 -4.53
C HIS A 78 12.48 3.62 -3.08
N GLY A 79 13.46 2.82 -2.65
CA GLY A 79 13.99 2.82 -1.29
C GLY A 79 14.86 4.03 -0.99
N ILE A 80 14.40 4.88 -0.08
CA ILE A 80 15.15 5.99 0.50
C ILE A 80 15.86 5.50 1.76
N PHE A 81 17.16 5.72 1.87
CA PHE A 81 17.91 5.29 3.05
C PHE A 81 17.72 6.30 4.20
N ALA A 82 17.06 5.86 5.27
CA ALA A 82 16.79 6.66 6.46
C ALA A 82 16.89 5.79 7.72
N ASN A 83 17.65 6.25 8.72
CA ASN A 83 17.84 5.56 10.01
C ASN A 83 18.23 4.07 9.86
N GLY A 84 19.13 3.76 8.94
CA GLY A 84 19.61 2.39 8.71
C GLY A 84 18.60 1.48 7.99
N LYS A 85 17.52 2.03 7.45
CA LYS A 85 16.46 1.32 6.74
C LYS A 85 16.28 1.87 5.34
N LEU A 86 15.79 1.03 4.42
CA LEU A 86 15.25 1.49 3.14
C LEU A 86 13.74 1.70 3.29
N VAL A 87 13.30 2.95 3.24
CA VAL A 87 11.90 3.35 3.36
C VAL A 87 11.38 3.73 1.99
N PRO A 88 10.31 3.10 1.48
CA PRO A 88 9.76 3.47 0.19
C PRO A 88 9.31 4.94 0.14
N ALA A 89 9.62 5.64 -0.96
CA ALA A 89 9.36 7.06 -1.12
C ALA A 89 7.88 7.45 -0.85
N ARG A 90 6.89 6.63 -1.27
CA ARG A 90 5.47 6.90 -1.00
C ARG A 90 5.17 7.09 0.48
N MET A 91 5.89 6.39 1.35
CA MET A 91 5.61 6.41 2.78
C MET A 91 6.16 7.66 3.48
N LEU A 92 7.00 8.42 2.77
CA LEU A 92 7.56 9.69 3.20
C LEU A 92 6.79 10.90 2.65
N VAL A 93 5.78 10.68 1.79
CA VAL A 93 4.95 11.73 1.20
C VAL A 93 4.25 12.52 2.30
N ASN A 94 4.60 13.79 2.46
CA ASN A 94 3.96 14.70 3.42
C ASN A 94 2.94 15.64 2.75
N GLY A 95 2.81 15.55 1.42
CA GLY A 95 1.89 16.36 0.62
C GLY A 95 2.33 17.81 0.43
N SER A 96 3.55 18.17 0.85
CA SER A 96 4.06 19.55 0.86
C SER A 96 5.45 19.68 0.23
N SER A 97 6.49 19.17 0.87
CA SER A 97 7.86 19.12 0.33
C SER A 97 8.21 17.78 -0.32
N ILE A 98 7.40 16.76 -0.04
CA ILE A 98 7.48 15.43 -0.65
C ILE A 98 6.06 15.05 -1.09
N PHE A 99 5.82 14.93 -2.39
CA PHE A 99 4.47 14.73 -2.94
C PHE A 99 4.47 13.96 -4.26
N PHE A 100 3.34 13.34 -4.59
CA PHE A 100 3.12 12.78 -5.92
C PHE A 100 2.95 13.91 -6.93
N ASP A 101 3.81 13.96 -7.94
CA ASP A 101 3.77 15.01 -8.93
C ASP A 101 2.75 14.70 -10.03
N ARG A 102 1.53 15.20 -9.83
CA ARG A 102 0.41 15.01 -10.75
C ARG A 102 0.56 15.76 -12.09
N SER A 103 1.55 16.63 -12.23
CA SER A 103 1.83 17.30 -13.50
C SER A 103 2.53 16.38 -14.52
N ILE A 104 3.11 15.27 -14.04
CA ILE A 104 3.82 14.29 -14.86
C ILE A 104 2.91 13.07 -15.07
N THR A 105 2.49 12.83 -16.31
CA THR A 105 1.59 11.72 -16.68
C THR A 105 2.29 10.57 -17.40
N ALA A 106 3.52 10.76 -17.85
CA ALA A 106 4.40 9.72 -18.37
C ALA A 106 5.86 10.13 -18.18
N TYR A 107 6.74 9.16 -17.90
CA TYR A 107 8.17 9.41 -17.70
C TYR A 107 9.02 8.16 -17.92
N ALA A 108 10.27 8.38 -18.32
CA ALA A 108 11.31 7.36 -18.26
C ALA A 108 11.87 7.30 -16.83
N TYR A 109 12.14 6.09 -16.33
CA TYR A 109 12.87 5.91 -15.09
C TYR A 109 14.00 4.90 -15.29
N TYR A 110 15.08 5.12 -14.53
CA TYR A 110 16.35 4.44 -14.71
C TYR A 110 16.75 3.74 -13.42
N HIS A 111 17.28 2.54 -13.56
CA HIS A 111 17.81 1.74 -12.47
C HIS A 111 19.27 1.37 -12.74
N VAL A 112 20.07 1.42 -11.69
CA VAL A 112 21.49 1.04 -11.70
C VAL A 112 21.68 -0.04 -10.64
N GLU A 113 22.32 -1.13 -11.02
CA GLU A 113 22.61 -2.27 -10.14
C GLU A 113 24.12 -2.47 -9.99
N THR A 114 24.53 -2.76 -8.76
CA THR A 114 25.86 -3.27 -8.40
C THR A 114 25.77 -4.77 -8.07
N ALA A 115 26.91 -5.47 -8.02
CA ALA A 115 26.93 -6.93 -7.79
C ALA A 115 26.09 -7.35 -6.56
N GLU A 116 26.35 -6.68 -5.43
CA GLU A 116 25.49 -6.71 -4.25
C GLU A 116 24.51 -5.53 -4.28
N HIS A 117 23.35 -5.65 -3.64
CA HIS A 117 22.51 -4.48 -3.40
C HIS A 117 23.30 -3.46 -2.58
N SER A 118 23.23 -2.18 -2.95
CA SER A 118 24.03 -1.13 -2.33
C SER A 118 23.17 0.09 -1.99
N ILE A 119 23.61 0.84 -0.99
CA ILE A 119 23.17 2.23 -0.83
C ILE A 119 24.04 3.10 -1.75
N ILE A 120 23.41 3.90 -2.60
CA ILE A 120 24.05 4.86 -3.51
C ILE A 120 23.60 6.28 -3.15
N MET A 121 24.18 7.29 -3.82
CA MET A 121 23.79 8.68 -3.62
C MET A 121 23.25 9.29 -4.91
N ALA A 122 21.97 9.69 -4.87
CA ALA A 122 21.26 10.37 -5.95
C ALA A 122 20.92 11.81 -5.53
N ASN A 123 21.37 12.81 -6.28
CA ASN A 123 21.17 14.24 -5.97
C ASN A 123 21.53 14.61 -4.51
N GLY A 124 22.57 13.99 -3.93
CA GLY A 124 23.02 14.22 -2.55
C GLY A 124 22.21 13.47 -1.48
N MET A 125 21.23 12.68 -1.89
CA MET A 125 20.37 11.87 -1.02
C MET A 125 20.74 10.38 -1.13
N LEU A 126 20.83 9.69 0.00
CA LEU A 126 21.12 8.26 0.02
C LEU A 126 19.86 7.46 -0.36
N THR A 127 20.01 6.60 -1.37
CA THR A 127 18.94 5.75 -1.91
C THR A 127 19.47 4.35 -2.20
N GLU A 128 18.60 3.45 -2.60
CA GLU A 128 19.01 2.10 -3.03
C GLU A 128 19.56 2.07 -4.47
N SER A 129 20.45 1.12 -4.74
CA SER A 129 20.63 0.56 -6.09
C SER A 129 19.48 -0.37 -6.44
N TYR A 130 19.39 -0.86 -7.67
CA TYR A 130 18.38 -1.85 -8.02
C TYR A 130 18.65 -3.22 -7.41
N LEU A 131 17.59 -3.84 -6.87
CA LEU A 131 17.58 -5.23 -6.40
C LEU A 131 16.74 -6.07 -7.37
N ASP A 132 17.39 -6.96 -8.15
CA ASP A 132 16.66 -7.83 -9.08
C ASP A 132 15.88 -8.93 -8.33
N THR A 133 14.63 -8.63 -7.99
CA THR A 133 13.69 -9.60 -7.43
C THR A 133 12.91 -10.36 -8.52
N GLY A 134 13.44 -10.41 -9.75
CA GLY A 134 12.83 -11.10 -10.90
C GLY A 134 12.02 -10.21 -11.84
N ASN A 135 12.02 -8.89 -11.61
CA ASN A 135 11.33 -7.89 -12.44
C ASN A 135 12.23 -7.27 -13.52
N ARG A 136 13.51 -7.66 -13.63
CA ARG A 136 14.46 -7.08 -14.61
C ARG A 136 13.97 -7.17 -16.06
N ARG A 137 13.14 -8.18 -16.39
CA ARG A 137 12.52 -8.35 -17.72
C ARG A 137 11.62 -7.18 -18.16
N ASN A 138 11.20 -6.31 -17.23
CA ASN A 138 10.35 -5.16 -17.53
C ASN A 138 11.16 -3.93 -18.01
N PHE A 139 12.49 -4.05 -18.10
CA PHE A 139 13.40 -2.97 -18.42
C PHE A 139 14.13 -3.21 -19.75
N VAL A 140 14.36 -2.13 -20.49
CA VAL A 140 15.29 -2.08 -21.63
C VAL A 140 16.68 -1.77 -21.09
N SER A 141 17.70 -2.56 -21.45
CA SER A 141 19.09 -2.35 -21.03
C SER A 141 20.05 -2.27 -22.21
N ASP A 142 21.16 -1.55 -22.04
CA ASP A 142 22.20 -1.45 -23.07
C ASP A 142 22.95 -2.79 -23.16
N GLY A 143 22.79 -3.48 -24.30
CA GLY A 143 23.30 -4.83 -24.54
C GLY A 143 22.26 -5.94 -24.30
N ASN A 144 22.03 -6.77 -25.33
CA ASN A 144 21.15 -7.95 -25.34
C ASN A 144 21.64 -9.11 -24.43
N VAL A 145 22.13 -8.82 -23.23
CA VAL A 145 22.56 -9.85 -22.28
C VAL A 145 21.41 -10.12 -21.30
N VAL A 146 20.51 -11.00 -21.70
CA VAL A 146 19.67 -11.71 -20.73
C VAL A 146 20.63 -12.63 -19.96
N THR A 147 20.92 -12.33 -18.70
CA THR A 147 21.65 -13.26 -17.85
C THR A 147 20.72 -14.42 -17.53
N ILE A 148 20.71 -15.43 -18.40
CA ILE A 148 19.95 -16.68 -18.21
C ILE A 148 20.56 -17.39 -16.99
N GLY A 149 19.82 -17.47 -15.89
CA GLY A 149 20.23 -18.22 -14.68
C GLY A 149 20.56 -17.38 -13.44
N ALA A 150 20.45 -16.04 -13.48
CA ALA A 150 20.48 -15.25 -12.24
C ALA A 150 19.25 -15.58 -11.40
N LYS A 151 19.43 -16.19 -10.22
CA LYS A 151 18.35 -16.40 -9.25
C LYS A 151 17.80 -15.04 -8.81
N ALA A 152 16.48 -14.91 -8.77
CA ALA A 152 15.84 -13.73 -8.20
C ALA A 152 16.35 -13.52 -6.76
N LYS A 153 16.83 -12.30 -6.48
CA LYS A 153 17.24 -11.90 -5.14
C LYS A 153 15.99 -11.68 -4.27
N ASN A 154 16.18 -11.69 -2.97
CA ASN A 154 15.13 -11.38 -2.00
C ASN A 154 15.65 -10.35 -0.98
N TRP A 155 14.71 -9.59 -0.42
CA TRP A 155 15.01 -8.53 0.54
C TRP A 155 15.61 -9.03 1.85
N ALA A 156 15.27 -10.25 2.30
CA ALA A 156 15.73 -10.78 3.58
C ALA A 156 17.23 -11.08 3.59
N GLU A 157 17.76 -11.57 2.47
CA GLU A 157 19.14 -12.05 2.38
C GLU A 157 20.07 -11.09 1.62
N HIS A 158 19.53 -10.35 0.63
CA HIS A 158 20.37 -9.66 -0.35
C HIS A 158 20.32 -8.13 -0.24
N ALA A 159 19.48 -7.56 0.62
CA ALA A 159 19.35 -6.11 0.70
C ALA A 159 20.50 -5.46 1.49
N ALA A 160 21.09 -4.38 0.95
CA ALA A 160 22.11 -3.58 1.64
C ALA A 160 21.67 -3.03 3.00
N ALA A 161 20.36 -2.80 3.16
CA ALA A 161 19.75 -2.42 4.41
C ALA A 161 18.34 -3.03 4.49
N PRO A 162 17.84 -3.34 5.69
CA PRO A 162 16.51 -3.91 5.85
C PRO A 162 15.42 -2.92 5.42
N LEU A 163 14.37 -3.45 4.81
CA LEU A 163 13.19 -2.68 4.44
C LEU A 163 12.49 -2.12 5.69
N GLY A 164 12.11 -0.84 5.65
CA GLY A 164 11.46 -0.11 6.73
C GLY A 164 10.04 0.28 6.35
N THR A 165 9.07 -0.64 6.47
CA THR A 165 7.64 -0.38 6.23
C THR A 165 6.78 -0.41 7.50
N ALA A 166 7.37 -0.79 8.64
CA ALA A 166 6.66 -0.82 9.91
C ALA A 166 6.34 0.62 10.38
N ARG A 167 5.09 0.87 10.77
CA ARG A 167 4.62 2.19 11.22
C ARG A 167 5.53 2.84 12.28
N HIS A 168 5.97 2.08 13.28
CA HIS A 168 6.84 2.59 14.35
C HIS A 168 8.24 3.03 13.87
N VAL A 169 8.66 2.59 12.68
CA VAL A 169 9.90 3.01 12.02
C VAL A 169 9.65 4.27 11.19
N VAL A 170 8.59 4.27 10.38
CA VAL A 170 8.37 5.29 9.34
C VAL A 170 7.70 6.55 9.89
N GLU A 171 6.73 6.41 10.78
CA GLU A 171 5.97 7.55 11.31
C GLU A 171 6.86 8.61 12.00
N PRO A 172 7.88 8.25 12.82
CA PRO A 172 8.80 9.24 13.36
C PRO A 172 9.58 10.00 12.28
N ILE A 173 10.06 9.30 11.24
CA ILE A 173 10.78 9.92 10.11
C ILE A 173 9.85 10.89 9.38
N TRP A 174 8.65 10.43 9.04
CA TRP A 174 7.63 11.24 8.37
C TRP A 174 7.30 12.50 9.16
N ARG A 175 7.15 12.41 10.49
CA ARG A 175 6.83 13.57 11.36
C ARG A 175 7.91 14.65 11.32
N VAL A 176 9.18 14.25 11.30
CA VAL A 176 10.31 15.19 11.18
C VAL A 176 10.28 15.89 9.83
N LEU A 177 10.06 15.14 8.75
CA LEU A 177 9.99 15.69 7.39
C LEU A 177 8.77 16.61 7.20
N ALA A 178 7.62 16.25 7.76
CA ALA A 178 6.41 17.06 7.72
C ALA A 178 6.57 18.38 8.50
N ALA A 179 7.21 18.35 9.67
CA ALA A 179 7.51 19.56 10.45
C ALA A 179 8.47 20.50 9.71
N ARG A 180 9.42 19.95 8.96
CA ARG A 180 10.38 20.72 8.14
C ARG A 180 9.75 21.35 6.89
N ALA A 181 8.68 20.76 6.34
CA ALA A 181 8.18 21.06 5.00
C ALA A 181 7.94 22.56 4.72
N THR A 182 7.45 23.32 5.70
CA THR A 182 7.18 24.77 5.54
C THR A 182 8.44 25.63 5.39
N GLN A 183 9.60 25.10 5.73
CA GLN A 183 10.90 25.76 5.58
C GLN A 183 11.54 25.47 4.21
N VAL A 184 10.94 24.58 3.42
CA VAL A 184 11.48 24.14 2.13
C VAL A 184 11.00 25.10 1.05
N ALA A 185 11.92 25.63 0.25
CA ALA A 185 11.57 26.50 -0.86
C ALA A 185 10.74 25.73 -1.90
N GLY A 186 9.67 26.36 -2.41
CA GLY A 186 8.78 25.74 -3.38
C GLY A 186 7.82 24.67 -2.82
N HIS A 187 7.75 24.50 -1.50
CA HIS A 187 6.76 23.61 -0.90
C HIS A 187 5.33 24.03 -1.27
N ILE A 188 4.46 23.04 -1.46
CA ILE A 188 3.03 23.27 -1.66
C ILE A 188 2.27 23.15 -0.35
N SER A 189 1.06 23.71 -0.29
CA SER A 189 0.18 23.51 0.87
C SER A 189 -0.26 22.05 0.92
N ALA A 190 0.05 21.37 2.04
CA ALA A 190 -0.42 20.02 2.27
C ALA A 190 -1.96 19.98 2.24
N PRO A 191 -2.57 18.91 1.68
CA PRO A 191 -4.00 18.74 1.74
C PRO A 191 -4.47 18.71 3.21
N ALA A 192 -5.66 19.24 3.44
CA ALA A 192 -6.28 19.16 4.77
C ALA A 192 -6.42 17.69 5.18
N LYS A 193 -6.23 17.41 6.47
CA LYS A 193 -6.48 16.07 6.99
C LYS A 193 -7.94 15.72 6.75
N PRO A 194 -8.24 14.52 6.25
CA PRO A 194 -9.62 14.12 6.06
C PRO A 194 -10.34 14.01 7.40
N ASP A 195 -11.61 14.35 7.41
CA ASP A 195 -12.48 14.03 8.54
C ASP A 195 -12.63 12.50 8.64
N ILE A 196 -12.43 11.97 9.85
CA ILE A 196 -12.51 10.54 10.12
C ILE A 196 -13.69 10.20 11.02
N THR A 197 -14.20 8.99 10.87
CA THR A 197 -15.22 8.40 11.75
C THR A 197 -14.83 6.98 12.13
N HIS A 198 -15.21 6.58 13.35
CA HIS A 198 -15.08 5.20 13.82
C HIS A 198 -16.37 4.40 13.66
N SER A 199 -17.45 5.02 13.19
CA SER A 199 -18.72 4.34 12.96
C SER A 199 -18.65 3.49 11.69
N HIS A 200 -18.50 2.17 11.86
CA HIS A 200 -18.49 1.22 10.74
C HIS A 200 -19.82 1.17 9.96
N GLY A 201 -20.97 1.48 10.58
CA GLY A 201 -22.26 1.48 9.88
C GLY A 201 -22.68 0.12 9.33
N LEU A 202 -22.26 -0.96 10.00
CA LEU A 202 -22.48 -2.34 9.55
C LEU A 202 -23.97 -2.64 9.47
N HIS A 203 -24.39 -3.14 8.32
CA HIS A 203 -25.74 -3.61 8.06
C HIS A 203 -25.68 -4.79 7.09
N LEU A 204 -26.80 -5.50 6.94
CA LEU A 204 -26.91 -6.55 5.94
C LEU A 204 -27.73 -6.08 4.75
N VAL A 205 -27.44 -6.65 3.59
CA VAL A 205 -28.26 -6.51 2.39
C VAL A 205 -28.60 -7.91 1.87
N THR A 206 -29.88 -8.20 1.68
CA THR A 206 -30.33 -9.47 1.11
C THR A 206 -30.11 -9.50 -0.41
N PRO A 207 -30.18 -10.67 -1.08
CA PRO A 207 -30.12 -10.74 -2.54
C PRO A 207 -31.20 -9.90 -3.25
N ALA A 208 -32.35 -9.70 -2.59
CA ALA A 208 -33.43 -8.83 -3.06
C ALA A 208 -33.17 -7.32 -2.83
N GLY A 209 -32.00 -6.94 -2.32
CA GLY A 209 -31.63 -5.55 -2.03
C GLY A 209 -32.23 -4.99 -0.74
N THR A 210 -32.88 -5.80 0.08
CA THR A 210 -33.47 -5.33 1.36
C THR A 210 -32.37 -5.08 2.38
N VAL A 211 -32.36 -3.88 2.97
CA VAL A 211 -31.42 -3.50 4.04
C VAL A 211 -31.95 -3.98 5.39
N ILE A 212 -31.15 -4.79 6.10
CA ILE A 212 -31.42 -5.22 7.47
C ILE A 212 -30.48 -4.46 8.41
N ARG A 213 -31.05 -3.63 9.27
CA ARG A 213 -30.30 -2.89 10.30
C ARG A 213 -30.01 -3.78 11.52
N PRO A 214 -28.95 -3.47 12.30
CA PRO A 214 -28.70 -4.17 13.56
C PRO A 214 -29.92 -4.11 14.47
N LEU A 215 -30.31 -5.27 15.01
CA LEU A 215 -31.33 -5.36 16.05
C LEU A 215 -30.77 -4.91 17.40
N ARG A 216 -29.51 -5.29 17.69
CA ARG A 216 -28.77 -4.89 18.88
C ARG A 216 -27.27 -4.99 18.67
N ALA A 217 -26.52 -4.25 19.48
CA ALA A 217 -25.08 -4.40 19.63
C ALA A 217 -24.75 -4.52 21.12
N MET A 218 -24.00 -5.56 21.50
CA MET A 218 -23.51 -5.77 22.87
C MET A 218 -22.01 -6.07 22.81
N GLY A 219 -21.20 -5.08 23.21
CA GLY A 219 -19.75 -5.16 23.04
C GLY A 219 -19.38 -5.34 21.57
N ARG A 220 -18.67 -6.41 21.25
CA ARG A 220 -18.25 -6.76 19.88
C ARG A 220 -19.32 -7.49 19.05
N ASN A 221 -20.38 -7.96 19.69
CA ASN A 221 -21.40 -8.78 19.04
C ASN A 221 -22.53 -7.91 18.50
N ILE A 222 -22.74 -7.98 17.19
CA ILE A 222 -23.82 -7.28 16.49
C ILE A 222 -24.82 -8.32 15.99
N SER A 223 -26.07 -8.20 16.42
CA SER A 223 -27.12 -9.15 16.05
C SER A 223 -28.11 -8.56 15.04
N PHE A 224 -28.57 -9.38 14.10
CA PHE A 224 -29.51 -9.05 13.04
C PHE A 224 -30.62 -10.08 12.99
N MET A 225 -31.86 -9.63 12.76
CA MET A 225 -32.98 -10.52 12.52
C MET A 225 -33.08 -10.82 11.02
N LEU A 226 -32.87 -12.07 10.64
CA LEU A 226 -32.98 -12.55 9.27
C LEU A 226 -34.41 -13.02 8.98
N PRO A 227 -35.00 -12.61 7.85
CA PRO A 227 -36.23 -13.23 7.34
C PRO A 227 -36.04 -14.72 7.05
N ALA A 228 -37.15 -15.47 7.07
CA ALA A 228 -37.15 -16.87 6.67
C ALA A 228 -36.75 -17.03 5.18
N GLY A 229 -36.04 -18.11 4.86
CA GLY A 229 -35.66 -18.44 3.48
C GLY A 229 -34.50 -17.61 2.89
N VAL A 230 -33.82 -16.78 3.68
CA VAL A 230 -32.62 -16.05 3.23
C VAL A 230 -31.40 -16.97 3.29
N GLU A 231 -30.86 -17.35 2.13
CA GLU A 231 -29.71 -18.27 2.03
C GLU A 231 -28.35 -17.57 2.04
N SER A 232 -28.32 -16.26 1.82
CA SER A 232 -27.12 -15.45 1.89
C SER A 232 -27.45 -14.00 2.18
N VAL A 233 -26.47 -13.27 2.71
CA VAL A 233 -26.54 -11.81 2.90
C VAL A 233 -25.21 -11.19 2.53
N ARG A 234 -25.21 -9.91 2.15
CA ARG A 234 -23.98 -9.11 2.09
C ARG A 234 -23.81 -8.32 3.38
N LEU A 235 -22.64 -8.40 3.98
CA LEU A 235 -22.18 -7.58 5.10
C LEU A 235 -21.63 -6.27 4.53
N VAL A 236 -22.36 -5.18 4.74
CA VAL A 236 -22.02 -3.87 4.18
C VAL A 236 -21.60 -2.93 5.31
N SER A 237 -20.41 -2.34 5.20
CA SER A 237 -19.87 -1.36 6.15
C SER A 237 -19.17 -0.22 5.41
N ARG A 238 -18.84 0.84 6.13
CA ARG A 238 -17.75 1.73 5.70
C ARG A 238 -16.47 0.90 5.55
N ALA A 239 -15.63 1.33 4.62
CA ALA A 239 -14.31 0.79 4.39
C ALA A 239 -13.38 1.89 3.89
N ALA A 240 -12.10 1.75 4.19
CA ALA A 240 -11.06 2.66 3.75
C ALA A 240 -9.71 1.91 3.68
N ARG A 241 -8.75 2.46 2.95
CA ARG A 241 -7.36 2.00 3.06
C ARG A 241 -6.75 2.64 4.30
N PRO A 242 -6.13 1.87 5.22
CA PRO A 242 -5.49 2.46 6.40
C PRO A 242 -4.50 3.59 6.09
N CYS A 243 -3.77 3.50 4.97
CA CYS A 243 -2.89 4.57 4.51
C CYS A 243 -3.60 5.91 4.23
N ASP A 244 -4.88 5.89 3.84
CA ASP A 244 -5.66 7.09 3.51
C ASP A 244 -6.24 7.78 4.75
N VAL A 245 -6.41 7.04 5.85
CA VAL A 245 -7.05 7.53 7.08
C VAL A 245 -6.04 7.79 8.20
N GLU A 246 -5.00 6.98 8.30
CA GLU A 246 -3.94 7.14 9.31
C GLU A 246 -2.77 7.96 8.79
N GLY A 247 -2.44 7.80 7.50
CA GLY A 247 -1.35 8.50 6.82
C GLY A 247 -0.43 7.57 6.02
N PRO A 248 0.43 8.14 5.15
CA PRO A 248 1.24 7.37 4.20
C PRO A 248 2.33 6.52 4.86
N PHE A 249 2.66 6.79 6.12
CA PHE A 249 3.57 5.97 6.94
C PHE A 249 2.97 4.62 7.37
N VAL A 250 1.73 4.30 6.93
CA VAL A 250 1.08 2.99 7.08
C VAL A 250 1.11 2.24 5.75
N ASP A 251 1.77 1.08 5.70
CA ASP A 251 1.91 0.29 4.46
C ASP A 251 0.68 -0.59 4.12
N LYS A 252 -0.42 -0.43 4.85
CA LYS A 252 -1.66 -1.16 4.56
C LYS A 252 -2.47 -0.40 3.53
N ARG A 253 -2.38 -0.85 2.29
CA ARG A 253 -2.99 -0.24 1.10
C ARG A 253 -4.26 -0.94 0.60
N ARG A 254 -4.72 -2.00 1.28
CA ARG A 254 -5.99 -2.67 0.96
C ARG A 254 -7.16 -1.91 1.58
N VAL A 255 -8.29 -1.93 0.90
CA VAL A 255 -9.55 -1.41 1.44
C VAL A 255 -10.05 -2.40 2.51
N LEU A 256 -10.21 -1.91 3.74
CA LEU A 256 -10.65 -2.72 4.89
C LEU A 256 -11.94 -2.16 5.48
N GLY A 257 -12.95 -3.02 5.60
CA GLY A 257 -14.23 -2.77 6.24
C GLY A 257 -14.18 -3.11 7.72
N VAL A 258 -14.60 -4.33 8.09
CA VAL A 258 -14.58 -4.83 9.47
C VAL A 258 -13.85 -6.16 9.55
N LEU A 259 -13.09 -6.39 10.63
CA LEU A 259 -12.51 -7.68 10.95
C LEU A 259 -13.52 -8.49 11.73
N LEU A 260 -13.97 -9.59 11.14
CA LEU A 260 -14.90 -10.49 11.80
C LEU A 260 -14.15 -11.59 12.56
N GLY A 261 -14.67 -11.91 13.74
CA GLY A 261 -14.37 -13.13 14.48
C GLY A 261 -15.47 -14.16 14.26
N ARG A 262 -16.07 -14.66 15.34
CA ARG A 262 -17.10 -15.68 15.25
C ARG A 262 -18.39 -15.14 14.61
N VAL A 263 -18.98 -15.93 13.71
CA VAL A 263 -20.29 -15.66 13.10
C VAL A 263 -21.22 -16.83 13.43
N THR A 264 -22.38 -16.52 14.01
CA THR A 264 -23.34 -17.52 14.50
C THR A 264 -24.75 -17.22 14.04
N VAL A 265 -25.54 -18.26 13.77
CA VAL A 265 -26.97 -18.15 13.48
C VAL A 265 -27.73 -18.98 14.50
N LEU A 266 -28.72 -18.37 15.17
CA LEU A 266 -29.68 -19.05 16.03
C LEU A 266 -31.02 -19.15 15.30
N SER A 267 -31.45 -20.38 15.00
CA SER A 267 -32.69 -20.67 14.27
C SER A 267 -33.44 -21.81 14.96
N ALA A 268 -34.73 -21.62 15.25
CA ALA A 268 -35.56 -22.60 15.94
C ALA A 268 -34.93 -23.20 17.23
N GLY A 269 -34.21 -22.38 18.01
CA GLY A 269 -33.54 -22.81 19.25
C GLY A 269 -32.16 -23.45 19.07
N THR A 270 -31.71 -23.67 17.83
CA THR A 270 -30.40 -24.27 17.53
C THR A 270 -29.42 -23.20 17.04
N ALA A 271 -28.25 -23.13 17.67
CA ALA A 271 -27.15 -22.27 17.23
C ALA A 271 -26.19 -23.04 16.31
N ALA A 272 -25.75 -22.41 15.22
CA ALA A 272 -24.75 -22.94 14.30
C ALA A 272 -23.71 -21.86 13.95
N ASP A 273 -22.46 -22.27 13.78
CA ASP A 273 -21.39 -21.39 13.30
C ASP A 273 -21.42 -21.30 11.78
N ILE A 274 -21.20 -20.09 11.25
CA ILE A 274 -21.07 -19.84 9.81
C ILE A 274 -19.60 -19.64 9.49
N THR A 275 -18.98 -20.64 8.87
CA THR A 275 -17.54 -20.64 8.56
C THR A 275 -17.24 -20.59 7.06
N ALA A 276 -18.26 -20.62 6.19
CA ALA A 276 -18.09 -20.62 4.74
C ALA A 276 -17.24 -19.44 4.22
N HIS A 277 -17.31 -18.29 4.90
CA HIS A 277 -16.51 -17.11 4.57
C HIS A 277 -15.01 -17.30 4.81
N LEU A 278 -14.57 -18.26 5.65
CA LEU A 278 -13.16 -18.53 5.92
C LEU A 278 -12.51 -19.33 4.77
N ALA A 279 -13.29 -20.08 4.00
CA ALA A 279 -12.77 -20.90 2.90
C ALA A 279 -12.61 -20.15 1.56
N GLN A 280 -13.07 -18.91 1.45
CA GLN A 280 -12.98 -18.15 0.20
C GLN A 280 -11.53 -17.73 -0.11
N GLU A 281 -11.20 -17.51 -1.38
CA GLU A 281 -9.91 -16.94 -1.77
C GLU A 281 -9.79 -15.46 -1.35
N ASP A 282 -8.56 -14.98 -1.15
CA ASP A 282 -8.32 -13.56 -0.82
C ASP A 282 -8.75 -12.64 -1.97
N GLY A 283 -9.53 -11.61 -1.66
CA GLY A 283 -10.15 -10.72 -2.65
C GLY A 283 -11.46 -11.24 -3.26
N ALA A 284 -11.86 -12.48 -2.99
CA ALA A 284 -13.10 -13.03 -3.51
C ALA A 284 -14.33 -12.57 -2.70
N ASN A 285 -15.39 -12.17 -3.42
CA ASN A 285 -16.70 -11.78 -2.86
C ASN A 285 -16.66 -10.79 -1.69
N GLY A 286 -15.69 -9.87 -1.70
CA GLY A 286 -15.54 -8.83 -0.69
C GLY A 286 -14.85 -9.26 0.61
N TRP A 287 -14.22 -10.43 0.62
CA TRP A 287 -13.36 -10.86 1.72
C TRP A 287 -11.90 -10.60 1.40
N GLN A 288 -11.18 -10.06 2.38
CA GLN A 288 -9.75 -9.73 2.31
C GLN A 288 -9.08 -10.25 3.58
N ASP A 289 -7.76 -10.43 3.55
CA ASP A 289 -6.85 -10.62 4.68
C ASP A 289 -7.35 -11.59 5.79
N MET A 290 -6.60 -12.65 6.02
CA MET A 290 -6.85 -13.60 7.12
C MET A 290 -5.74 -13.54 8.18
N PRO A 291 -5.77 -12.58 9.12
CA PRO A 291 -4.74 -12.45 10.16
C PRO A 291 -4.61 -13.71 11.04
N GLN A 292 -5.71 -14.43 11.24
CA GLN A 292 -5.80 -15.69 11.96
C GLN A 292 -6.79 -16.61 11.26
N PRO A 293 -6.67 -17.95 11.39
CA PRO A 293 -7.54 -18.92 10.71
C PRO A 293 -9.04 -18.77 10.97
N THR A 294 -9.42 -18.08 12.06
CA THR A 294 -10.81 -17.88 12.48
C THR A 294 -11.30 -16.43 12.30
N THR A 295 -10.52 -15.59 11.62
CA THR A 295 -10.83 -14.17 11.47
C THR A 295 -10.67 -13.73 10.03
N ARG A 296 -11.50 -12.79 9.58
CA ARG A 296 -11.39 -12.30 8.20
C ARG A 296 -11.84 -10.85 8.06
N TRP A 297 -11.10 -10.08 7.28
CA TRP A 297 -11.51 -8.73 6.91
C TRP A 297 -12.56 -8.75 5.80
N THR A 298 -13.50 -7.83 5.86
CA THR A 298 -14.30 -7.43 4.70
C THR A 298 -13.61 -6.29 3.96
N ASP A 299 -13.95 -6.05 2.70
CA ASP A 299 -13.57 -4.85 1.94
C ASP A 299 -14.63 -3.73 2.01
N GLY A 300 -15.64 -3.90 2.88
CA GLY A 300 -16.82 -3.06 2.97
C GLY A 300 -18.08 -3.66 2.36
N ASN A 301 -17.98 -4.74 1.56
CA ASN A 301 -19.14 -5.41 0.98
C ASN A 301 -18.94 -6.92 0.75
N ALA A 302 -18.98 -7.70 1.83
CA ALA A 302 -18.64 -9.12 1.81
C ALA A 302 -19.88 -10.05 1.72
N LEU A 303 -19.85 -11.04 0.84
CA LEU A 303 -20.91 -12.07 0.76
C LEU A 303 -20.76 -13.11 1.86
N LEU A 304 -21.77 -13.25 2.72
CA LEU A 304 -21.85 -14.28 3.74
C LEU A 304 -22.90 -15.34 3.34
N PRO A 305 -22.48 -16.55 2.92
CA PRO A 305 -23.38 -17.67 2.73
C PRO A 305 -23.95 -18.14 4.06
N LEU A 306 -25.26 -18.34 4.12
CA LEU A 306 -25.98 -18.84 5.30
C LEU A 306 -26.49 -20.27 5.08
N GLY A 307 -26.57 -20.73 3.82
CA GLY A 307 -27.12 -22.03 3.47
C GLY A 307 -28.60 -22.13 3.87
N THR A 308 -29.02 -23.27 4.40
CA THR A 308 -30.41 -23.53 4.78
C THR A 308 -30.74 -23.14 6.24
N THR A 309 -29.88 -22.37 6.91
CA THR A 309 -30.05 -22.02 8.33
C THR A 309 -31.33 -21.24 8.64
N THR A 310 -31.88 -20.52 7.66
CA THR A 310 -33.15 -19.77 7.77
C THR A 310 -34.36 -20.51 7.19
N ALA A 311 -34.21 -21.78 6.76
CA ALA A 311 -35.26 -22.52 6.08
C ALA A 311 -36.47 -22.84 6.98
N ARG A 312 -36.27 -22.87 8.31
CA ARG A 312 -37.31 -23.20 9.30
C ARG A 312 -38.01 -21.99 9.91
N GLY A 313 -37.70 -20.77 9.45
CA GLY A 313 -38.27 -19.53 9.95
C GLY A 313 -37.24 -18.42 10.14
N PRO A 314 -37.63 -17.29 10.74
CA PRO A 314 -36.72 -16.21 11.09
C PRO A 314 -35.56 -16.69 11.97
N ALA A 315 -34.38 -16.11 11.79
CA ALA A 315 -33.18 -16.49 12.53
C ALA A 315 -32.40 -15.26 13.03
N LEU A 316 -31.73 -15.40 14.17
CA LEU A 316 -30.86 -14.36 14.70
C LEU A 316 -29.42 -14.62 14.26
N LEU A 317 -28.90 -13.81 13.33
CA LEU A 317 -27.48 -13.79 12.98
C LEU A 317 -26.74 -12.91 13.99
N THR A 318 -25.64 -13.39 14.55
CA THR A 318 -24.72 -12.58 15.36
C THR A 318 -23.32 -12.65 14.77
N VAL A 319 -22.73 -11.49 14.51
CA VAL A 319 -21.35 -11.34 14.04
C VAL A 319 -20.52 -10.67 15.11
N GLU A 320 -19.34 -11.21 15.38
CA GLU A 320 -18.35 -10.59 16.25
C GLU A 320 -17.45 -9.67 15.44
N VAL A 321 -17.43 -8.37 15.76
CA VAL A 321 -16.53 -7.38 15.16
C VAL A 321 -15.32 -7.18 16.07
N LEU A 322 -14.17 -7.71 15.66
CA LEU A 322 -12.92 -7.64 16.43
C LEU A 322 -12.21 -6.30 16.24
N GLN A 323 -12.24 -5.76 15.04
CA GLN A 323 -11.63 -4.48 14.69
C GLN A 323 -12.43 -3.79 13.59
N ALA A 324 -12.46 -2.46 13.63
CA ALA A 324 -13.12 -1.60 12.66
C ALA A 324 -12.43 -0.23 12.61
N GLY A 325 -12.39 0.36 11.41
CA GLY A 325 -11.94 1.72 11.17
C GLY A 325 -10.48 2.02 11.55
N PRO A 326 -10.09 3.30 11.56
CA PRO A 326 -10.92 4.47 11.21
C PRO A 326 -11.36 4.48 9.72
N TYR A 327 -12.39 5.27 9.41
CA TYR A 327 -12.90 5.46 8.05
C TYR A 327 -12.98 6.94 7.71
N LEU A 328 -13.06 7.27 6.42
CA LEU A 328 -13.41 8.62 5.98
C LEU A 328 -14.86 8.96 6.36
N ALA A 329 -15.08 10.14 6.93
CA ALA A 329 -16.41 10.59 7.37
C ALA A 329 -17.37 10.75 6.19
N THR A 330 -16.87 11.30 5.08
CA THR A 330 -17.56 11.36 3.80
C THR A 330 -17.08 10.18 2.94
N PRO A 331 -17.98 9.25 2.56
CA PRO A 331 -17.59 8.19 1.65
C PRO A 331 -17.19 8.81 0.31
N VAL A 332 -15.97 8.53 -0.16
CA VAL A 332 -15.61 8.76 -1.56
C VAL A 332 -16.55 7.89 -2.38
N ALA A 333 -17.24 8.46 -3.36
CA ALA A 333 -18.16 7.72 -4.22
C ALA A 333 -17.40 6.58 -4.91
N PHE A 334 -17.48 5.37 -4.38
CA PHE A 334 -16.92 4.18 -5.00
C PHE A 334 -17.97 3.62 -5.95
N THR A 335 -17.90 4.01 -7.21
CA THR A 335 -18.67 3.37 -8.28
C THR A 335 -17.96 2.08 -8.64
N LEU A 336 -18.57 0.93 -8.30
CA LEU A 336 -18.15 -0.33 -8.92
C LEU A 336 -18.35 -0.21 -10.44
N PRO A 337 -17.38 -0.59 -11.28
CA PRO A 337 -17.64 -0.75 -12.69
C PRO A 337 -18.68 -1.87 -12.83
N VAL A 338 -19.90 -1.48 -13.20
CA VAL A 338 -20.91 -2.44 -13.65
C VAL A 338 -20.35 -3.07 -14.92
N ALA A 339 -20.18 -4.39 -14.92
CA ALA A 339 -19.83 -5.10 -16.15
C ALA A 339 -20.87 -4.74 -17.21
N ALA A 340 -20.43 -4.09 -18.29
CA ALA A 340 -21.25 -3.98 -19.48
C ALA A 340 -21.43 -5.41 -19.99
N ASN A 341 -22.65 -5.94 -19.86
CA ASN A 341 -23.03 -7.17 -20.54
C ASN A 341 -22.86 -6.93 -22.05
N GLY A 342 -21.85 -7.57 -22.63
CA GLY A 342 -21.76 -7.83 -24.07
C GLY A 342 -22.35 -9.20 -24.37
#